data_AF-A0A1H4DI77-F1
#
_entry.id   AF-A0A1H4DI77-F1
#
_cell.length_a   1.000
_cell.length_b   1.000
_cell.length_c   1.000
_cell.angle_alpha   90.00
_cell.angle_beta   90.00
_cell.angle_gamma   90.00
#
_symmetry.space_group_name_H-M   'P 1'
#
loop_
_entity.id
_entity.type
_entity.pdbx_description
1 polymer ?
#
loop_
_entity_poly.entity_id
_entity_poly.type
_entity_poly.pdbx_seq_one_letter_code
_entity_poly.pdbx_strand_id
1 'polypeptide(L)'
;MKRVKTHSLEREHILTGILKCPGCGANMYGNVNRKRHPKGGTYRDYFYYACEHPTGTTGHKCDYHKQWGQDIVNDAVAELMEKDMSTKEKILDAALTLFDREYPDEANGITHVSVIYQLL
;
A
#
# COMPACT_ATOMS: atom_id res chain seq x y z
N MET A 1 -6.81 10.68 -34.42
CA MET A 1 -7.52 9.65 -33.63
C MET A 1 -7.18 9.85 -32.15
N LYS A 2 -8.13 10.27 -31.31
CA LYS A 2 -7.90 10.56 -29.88
C LYS A 2 -7.77 9.24 -29.14
N ARG A 3 -6.62 8.96 -28.53
CA ARG A 3 -6.39 7.73 -27.75
C ARG A 3 -7.21 7.82 -26.47
N VAL A 4 -8.33 7.10 -26.41
CA VAL A 4 -9.11 6.95 -25.18
C VAL A 4 -8.27 6.14 -24.19
N LYS A 5 -8.05 6.66 -22.99
CA LYS A 5 -7.42 5.88 -21.91
C LYS A 5 -8.44 4.85 -21.44
N THR A 6 -8.25 3.59 -21.84
CA THR A 6 -9.00 2.48 -21.25
C THR A 6 -8.43 2.23 -19.84
N HIS A 7 -9.20 2.54 -18.81
CA HIS A 7 -8.91 2.15 -17.44
C HIS A 7 -9.40 0.71 -17.25
N SER A 8 -8.51 -0.19 -16.84
CA SER A 8 -8.89 -1.56 -16.47
C SER A 8 -9.28 -1.51 -15.00
N LEU A 9 -10.54 -1.81 -14.68
CA LEU A 9 -11.03 -1.84 -13.29
C LEU A 9 -10.32 -2.93 -12.47
N GLU A 10 -9.89 -4.01 -13.12
CA GLU A 10 -9.19 -5.13 -12.48
C GLU A 10 -7.77 -4.78 -12.00
N ARG A 11 -7.18 -3.69 -12.48
CA ARG A 11 -5.79 -3.32 -12.18
C ARG A 11 -5.70 -1.84 -11.82
N GLU A 12 -6.46 -1.46 -10.80
CA GLU A 12 -6.38 -0.14 -10.20
C GLU A 12 -5.04 0.07 -9.49
N HIS A 13 -4.49 1.28 -9.60
CA HIS A 13 -3.22 1.65 -8.99
C HIS A 13 -3.43 2.15 -7.55
N ILE A 14 -3.87 1.25 -6.67
CA ILE A 14 -4.33 1.55 -5.31
C ILE A 14 -3.30 2.26 -4.42
N LEU A 15 -2.00 2.14 -4.73
CA LEU A 15 -0.93 2.75 -3.94
C LEU A 15 -0.44 4.10 -4.50
N THR A 16 -1.11 4.63 -5.52
CA THR A 16 -0.81 5.97 -6.07
C THR A 16 -0.97 7.03 -4.98
N GLY A 17 0.02 7.91 -4.83
CA GLY A 17 0.00 8.97 -3.80
C GLY A 17 0.35 8.50 -2.39
N ILE A 18 0.32 7.19 -2.12
CA ILE A 18 0.76 6.59 -0.85
C ILE A 18 2.26 6.29 -0.91
N LEU A 19 2.71 5.62 -1.97
CA LEU A 19 4.11 5.27 -2.16
C LEU A 19 4.98 6.52 -2.34
N LYS A 20 6.14 6.53 -1.68
CA LYS A 20 7.13 7.59 -1.79
C LYS A 20 8.31 7.14 -2.64
N CYS A 21 8.80 8.03 -3.47
CA CYS A 21 10.01 7.83 -4.25
C CYS A 21 11.21 7.77 -3.30
N PRO A 22 12.03 6.71 -3.35
CA PRO A 22 13.21 6.59 -2.48
C PRO A 22 14.31 7.60 -2.84
N GLY A 23 14.30 8.17 -4.04
CA GLY A 23 15.29 9.16 -4.47
C GLY A 23 14.99 10.59 -4.02
N CYS A 24 13.72 11.03 -4.05
CA CYS A 24 13.37 12.43 -3.76
C CYS A 24 12.24 12.63 -2.73
N GLY A 25 11.67 11.55 -2.17
CA GLY A 25 10.57 11.62 -1.21
C GLY A 25 9.23 12.05 -1.78
N ALA A 26 9.16 12.43 -3.06
CA ALA A 26 7.90 12.75 -3.74
C ALA A 26 6.98 11.53 -3.85
N ASN A 27 5.72 11.75 -4.21
CA ASN A 27 4.81 10.64 -4.45
C ASN A 27 5.24 9.81 -5.67
N MET A 28 4.85 8.54 -5.66
CA MET A 28 4.85 7.70 -6.84
C MET A 28 3.45 7.64 -7.45
N TYR A 29 3.38 7.53 -8.76
CA TYR A 29 2.15 7.35 -9.51
C TYR A 29 2.13 5.98 -10.20
N GLY A 30 0.94 5.39 -10.31
CA GLY A 30 0.71 4.20 -11.11
C GLY A 30 0.46 4.52 -12.58
N ASN A 31 0.99 3.69 -13.48
CA ASN A 31 0.76 3.79 -14.92
C ASN A 31 0.82 2.43 -15.62
N VAL A 32 0.36 2.40 -16.87
CA VAL A 32 0.31 1.19 -17.71
C VAL A 32 1.09 1.41 -18.99
N ASN A 33 2.10 0.57 -19.22
CA ASN A 33 2.83 0.53 -20.47
C ASN A 33 2.13 -0.44 -21.44
N ARG A 34 1.52 0.12 -22.50
CA ARG A 34 0.90 -0.64 -23.59
C ARG A 34 1.72 -0.47 -24.86
N LYS A 35 2.69 -1.35 -25.07
CA LYS A 35 3.55 -1.31 -26.26
C LYS A 35 2.96 -2.17 -27.39
N ARG A 36 3.03 -1.66 -28.63
CA ARG A 36 2.72 -2.45 -29.83
C ARG A 36 3.93 -3.27 -30.23
N HIS A 37 3.71 -4.50 -30.67
CA HIS A 37 4.77 -5.34 -31.16
C HIS A 37 5.10 -4.98 -32.63
N PRO A 38 6.38 -4.88 -33.02
CA PRO A 38 6.77 -4.44 -34.36
C PRO A 38 6.23 -5.33 -35.49
N LYS A 39 6.07 -6.64 -35.25
CA LYS A 39 5.55 -7.61 -36.22
C LYS A 39 4.02 -7.76 -36.19
N GLY A 40 3.30 -6.81 -35.58
CA GLY A 40 1.87 -6.92 -35.30
C GLY A 40 1.61 -7.54 -33.92
N GLY A 41 0.41 -7.29 -33.38
CA GLY A 41 0.03 -7.63 -32.01
C GLY A 41 0.45 -6.60 -30.96
N THR A 42 0.14 -6.87 -29.69
CA THR A 42 0.50 -6.05 -28.54
C THR A 42 1.32 -6.85 -27.55
N TYR A 43 2.31 -6.22 -26.91
CA TYR A 43 2.94 -6.82 -25.73
C TYR A 43 1.94 -6.91 -24.59
N ARG A 44 2.24 -7.74 -23.59
CA ARG A 44 1.51 -7.75 -22.34
C ARG A 44 1.57 -6.36 -21.70
N ASP A 45 0.42 -5.87 -21.24
CA ASP A 45 0.33 -4.64 -20.48
C ASP A 45 1.21 -4.74 -19.21
N TYR A 46 2.09 -3.77 -19.01
CA TYR A 46 2.95 -3.70 -17.82
C TYR A 46 2.45 -2.58 -16.91
N PHE A 47 1.92 -2.95 -15.74
CA PHE A 47 1.42 -2.04 -14.72
C PHE A 47 2.54 -1.74 -13.73
N TYR A 48 2.79 -0.48 -13.45
CA TYR A 48 3.95 -0.08 -12.65
C TYR A 48 3.73 1.19 -11.85
N TYR A 49 4.51 1.35 -10.78
CA TYR A 49 4.68 2.60 -10.04
C TYR A 49 6.00 3.28 -10.40
N ALA A 50 5.97 4.61 -10.56
CA ALA A 50 7.15 5.43 -10.87
C ALA A 50 7.11 6.76 -10.12
N CYS A 51 8.28 7.39 -9.95
CA CYS A 51 8.40 8.72 -9.33
C CYS A 51 7.62 9.78 -10.11
N GLU A 52 6.82 10.60 -9.43
CA GLU A 52 6.04 11.69 -10.03
C GLU A 52 6.90 12.82 -10.60
N HIS A 53 8.16 12.97 -10.18
CA HIS A 53 9.10 13.92 -10.77
C HIS A 53 9.88 13.29 -11.92
N PRO A 54 9.44 13.42 -13.19
CA PRO A 54 10.27 13.09 -14.34
C PRO A 54 11.39 14.12 -14.49
N THR A 55 12.39 13.77 -15.29
CA THR A 55 13.47 14.67 -15.70
C THR A 55 12.92 15.90 -16.42
N GLY A 56 12.72 17.01 -15.69
CA GLY A 56 12.84 18.36 -16.24
C GLY A 56 11.57 19.18 -16.47
N THR A 57 10.36 18.73 -16.11
CA THR A 57 9.13 19.51 -16.38
C THR A 57 8.59 20.33 -15.19
N THR A 58 8.99 20.03 -13.95
CA THR A 58 8.40 20.63 -12.72
C THR A 58 9.39 21.42 -11.87
N GLY A 59 10.60 21.70 -12.37
CA GLY A 59 11.68 22.37 -11.61
C GLY A 59 12.40 21.47 -10.60
N HIS A 60 11.73 20.43 -10.11
CA HIS A 60 12.31 19.38 -9.28
C HIS A 60 12.73 18.19 -10.16
N LYS A 61 14.03 17.91 -10.21
CA LYS A 61 14.58 16.75 -10.91
C LYS A 61 14.85 15.62 -9.93
N CYS A 62 14.44 14.41 -10.30
CA CYS A 62 14.81 13.18 -9.63
C CYS A 62 15.53 12.27 -10.63
N ASP A 63 16.66 11.69 -10.23
CA ASP A 63 17.45 10.72 -10.99
C ASP A 63 16.97 9.27 -10.78
N TYR A 64 15.95 9.08 -9.95
CA TYR A 64 15.31 7.79 -9.75
C TYR A 64 14.37 7.45 -10.90
N HIS A 65 14.80 6.52 -11.76
CA HIS A 65 14.07 6.15 -12.98
C HIS A 65 13.47 4.73 -12.98
N LYS A 66 13.57 4.01 -11.85
CA LYS A 66 13.06 2.64 -11.76
C LYS A 66 11.54 2.62 -11.76
N GLN A 67 10.98 1.76 -12.62
CA GLN A 67 9.55 1.46 -12.71
C GLN A 67 9.28 0.13 -12.04
N TRP A 68 8.65 0.14 -10.86
CA TRP A 68 8.36 -1.08 -10.13
C TRP A 68 7.06 -1.72 -10.61
N GLY A 69 7.08 -3.02 -10.91
CA GLY A 69 5.86 -3.73 -11.28
C GLY A 69 4.82 -3.64 -10.16
N GLN A 70 3.58 -3.30 -10.52
CA GLN A 70 2.50 -3.10 -9.56
C GLN A 70 2.30 -4.33 -8.67
N ASP A 71 2.25 -5.52 -9.26
CA ASP A 71 2.01 -6.77 -8.53
C ASP A 71 3.08 -6.99 -7.46
N ILE A 72 4.36 -6.79 -7.81
CA ILE A 72 5.51 -6.93 -6.88
C ILE A 72 5.37 -5.98 -5.68
N VAL A 73 4.97 -4.73 -5.93
CA VAL A 73 4.85 -3.74 -4.85
C VAL A 73 3.60 -4.00 -4.02
N ASN A 74 2.48 -4.35 -4.64
CA ASN A 74 1.24 -4.65 -3.96
C ASN A 74 1.42 -5.87 -3.03
N ASP A 75 2.05 -6.94 -3.51
CA ASP A 75 2.32 -8.15 -2.74
C ASP A 75 3.23 -7.84 -1.55
N ALA A 76 4.31 -7.07 -1.77
CA ALA A 76 5.21 -6.67 -0.70
C ALA A 76 4.51 -5.80 0.38
N VAL A 77 3.58 -4.93 -0.02
CA VAL A 77 2.78 -4.14 0.92
C VAL A 77 1.77 -5.01 1.67
N ALA A 78 1.12 -5.96 1.01
CA ALA A 78 0.21 -6.90 1.65
C ALA A 78 0.93 -7.75 2.72
N GLU A 79 2.11 -8.29 2.39
CA GLU A 79 2.93 -9.04 3.34
C GLU A 79 3.34 -8.20 4.56
N LEU A 80 3.65 -6.92 4.35
CA LEU A 80 3.98 -6.01 5.44
C LEU A 80 2.75 -5.75 6.33
N MET A 81 1.60 -5.50 5.73
CA MET A 81 0.34 -5.30 6.45
C MET A 81 -0.04 -6.52 7.30
N GLU A 82 0.10 -7.73 6.76
CA GLU A 82 -0.16 -8.97 7.51
C GLU A 82 0.74 -9.12 8.74
N LYS A 83 2.03 -8.81 8.59
CA LYS A 83 3.00 -8.85 9.70
C LYS A 83 2.67 -7.81 10.77
N ASP A 84 2.34 -6.59 10.35
CA ASP A 84 2.00 -5.50 11.27
C ASP A 84 0.69 -5.78 12.02
N MET A 85 -0.34 -6.27 11.34
CA MET A 85 -1.62 -6.62 11.95
C MET A 85 -1.50 -7.80 12.90
N SER A 86 -0.79 -8.87 12.51
CA SER A 86 -0.52 -10.02 13.39
C SER A 86 0.23 -9.60 14.66
N THR A 87 1.15 -8.64 14.55
CA THR A 87 1.89 -8.13 15.71
C THR A 87 0.96 -7.36 16.65
N LYS A 88 0.08 -6.50 16.12
CA LYS A 88 -0.90 -5.75 16.92
C LYS A 88 -1.89 -6.66 17.64
N GLU A 89 -2.40 -7.68 16.95
CA GLU A 89 -3.31 -8.67 17.54
C GLU A 89 -2.65 -9.39 18.72
N LYS A 90 -1.40 -9.86 18.57
CA LYS A 90 -0.66 -10.49 19.67
C LYS A 90 -0.45 -9.58 20.87
N ILE A 91 -0.20 -8.29 20.64
CA ILE A 91 -0.05 -7.31 21.72
C ILE A 91 -1.39 -7.11 22.44
N LEU A 92 -2.49 -7.01 21.69
CA LEU A 92 -3.82 -6.84 22.26
C LEU A 92 -4.24 -8.07 23.09
N ASP A 93 -4.01 -9.28 22.57
CA ASP A 93 -4.27 -10.54 23.29
C ASP A 93 -3.44 -10.66 24.57
N ALA A 94 -2.16 -10.27 24.51
CA ALA A 94 -1.29 -10.26 25.68
C ALA A 94 -1.77 -9.25 26.73
N ALA A 95 -2.18 -8.04 26.29
CA ALA A 95 -2.72 -7.02 27.18
C ALA A 95 -4.02 -7.47 27.86
N LEU A 96 -4.94 -8.09 27.12
CA LEU A 96 -6.16 -8.69 27.64
C LEU A 96 -5.86 -9.78 28.67
N THR A 97 -4.93 -10.69 28.36
CA THR A 97 -4.53 -11.77 29.27
C THR A 97 -3.92 -11.24 30.58
N LEU A 98 -3.11 -10.17 30.50
CA LEU A 98 -2.55 -9.53 31.69
C LEU A 98 -3.62 -8.87 32.55
N PHE A 99 -4.58 -8.19 31.93
CA PHE A 99 -5.70 -7.55 32.61
C PHE A 99 -6.59 -8.58 33.32
N ASP A 100 -6.97 -9.67 32.64
CA ASP A 100 -7.78 -10.75 33.21
C ASP A 100 -7.08 -11.43 34.41
N ARG A 101 -5.75 -11.52 34.38
CA ARG A 101 -4.95 -12.08 35.48
C ARG A 101 -4.91 -11.14 36.71
N GLU A 102 -4.88 -9.84 36.49
CA GLU A 102 -4.79 -8.84 37.56
C GLU A 102 -6.15 -8.55 38.21
N TYR A 103 -7.25 -8.69 37.46
CA TYR A 103 -8.62 -8.41 37.92
C TYR A 103 -9.61 -9.57 37.64
N PRO A 104 -9.42 -10.76 38.25
CA PRO A 104 -10.21 -11.96 37.95
C PRO A 104 -11.68 -11.89 38.41
N ASP A 105 -12.00 -11.04 39.40
CA ASP A 105 -13.30 -11.03 40.07
C ASP A 105 -14.31 -10.01 39.48
N GLU A 106 -13.89 -9.12 38.57
CA GLU A 106 -14.76 -8.14 37.88
C GLU A 106 -15.36 -8.67 36.57
N ALA A 107 -14.95 -9.87 36.14
CA ALA A 107 -15.34 -10.50 34.88
C ALA A 107 -16.85 -10.81 34.73
N ASN A 108 -17.65 -10.63 35.79
CA ASN A 108 -19.09 -10.93 35.79
C ASN A 108 -20.02 -9.70 35.74
N GLY A 109 -19.51 -8.48 35.60
CA GLY A 109 -20.33 -7.27 35.76
C GLY A 109 -20.30 -6.21 34.67
N ILE A 110 -19.19 -6.02 33.96
CA ILE A 110 -19.04 -4.86 33.05
C ILE A 110 -18.34 -5.33 31.78
N THR A 111 -18.93 -5.03 30.63
CA THR A 111 -18.42 -5.44 29.32
C THR A 111 -16.99 -4.95 29.11
N HIS A 112 -16.03 -5.89 29.15
CA HIS A 112 -14.57 -5.73 29.00
C HIS A 112 -14.10 -4.77 27.88
N VAL A 113 -14.95 -4.48 26.89
CA VAL A 113 -14.66 -3.58 25.78
C VAL A 113 -14.65 -2.09 26.21
N SER A 114 -15.40 -1.68 27.25
CA SER A 114 -15.55 -0.25 27.56
C SER A 114 -14.33 0.39 28.24
N VAL A 115 -13.57 -0.38 29.03
CA VAL A 115 -12.43 0.15 29.80
C VAL A 115 -11.21 0.40 28.91
N ILE A 116 -10.98 -0.46 27.91
CA ILE A 116 -9.83 -0.34 27.00
C ILE A 116 -9.98 0.88 26.07
N TYR A 117 -11.19 1.17 25.58
CA TYR A 117 -11.44 2.35 24.73
C TYR A 117 -11.41 3.70 25.47
N GLN A 118 -11.46 3.72 26.81
CA GLN A 118 -11.37 4.97 27.60
C GLN A 118 -9.92 5.37 27.91
N LEU A 119 -8.93 4.52 27.62
CA LEU A 119 -7.51 4.75 27.87
C LEU A 119 -6.67 5.01 26.59
N LEU A 120 -7.31 5.02 25.42
CA LEU A 120 -6.73 5.43 24.12
C LEU A 120 -7.32 6.77 23.67
#